data_AF-A0A6S7I1C3-F1
#
_entry.id   AF-A0A6S7I1C3-F1
#
_cell.length_a   1.000
_cell.length_b   1.000
_cell.length_c   1.000
_cell.angle_alpha   90.00
_cell.angle_beta   90.00
_cell.angle_gamma   90.00
#
_symmetry.space_group_name_H-M   'P 1'
#
loop_
_entity.id
_entity.type
_entity.pdbx_description
1 polymer ?
#
loop_
_entity_poly.entity_id
_entity_poly.type
_entity_poly.pdbx_seq_one_letter_code
_entity_poly.pdbx_strand_id
1 'polypeptide(L)'
;MAVLGMESKASLPTKIDFPPNLKELSKSEKLKYLHELSAKVVDTFVFKTNSSINYVIGSVLTQEERDALQQQQLTPDGRFPCRFSGCDKSFKYNGMSRKKHGASHNPPVMAEEPAISVSLCKPPPPSGESKEPDDAYNYNCALLADSYLFFNFLDAIKEGDGARLMRQYKYFMLFCKADGCHSTKYALECLYQFFLIHGELSQRDSERFIWKRSINNHGKKGYNIPLDEATEHSNNFVKQGIKNLGPNISEAAVARICKCESATRSILDNLDESISRHKHSGKHSKPSSSMDLQELVTKAFNFNILKEQPGRKYHHFKDFQVDRLSDLDSNDLYSWISKHKKNVALGVKAR
;
A
#
# COMPACT_ATOMS: atom_id res chain seq x y z
N MET A 1 0.27 -9.97 24.09
CA MET A 1 0.46 -10.65 25.38
C MET A 1 1.10 -9.72 26.41
N ALA A 2 2.34 -9.25 26.25
CA ALA A 2 2.98 -8.33 27.22
C ALA A 2 2.27 -6.96 27.42
N VAL A 3 1.72 -6.36 26.36
CA VAL A 3 0.98 -5.08 26.43
C VAL A 3 -0.32 -5.21 27.22
N LEU A 4 -1.02 -6.34 27.03
CA LEU A 4 -2.28 -6.64 27.68
C LEU A 4 -2.10 -7.33 29.05
N GLY A 5 -0.86 -7.71 29.41
CA GLY A 5 -0.56 -8.45 30.64
C GLY A 5 -1.01 -9.93 30.60
N MET A 6 -1.09 -10.52 29.42
CA MET A 6 -1.42 -11.94 29.26
C MET A 6 -0.14 -12.78 29.23
N GLU A 7 -0.10 -13.85 30.02
CA GLU A 7 1.01 -14.82 30.10
C GLU A 7 0.78 -16.04 29.20
N SER A 8 -0.48 -16.31 28.84
CA SER A 8 -0.86 -17.40 27.94
C SER A 8 -2.15 -17.08 27.18
N LYS A 9 -2.48 -17.90 26.19
CA LYS A 9 -3.73 -17.79 25.42
C LYS A 9 -4.99 -17.85 26.31
N ALA A 10 -4.92 -18.55 27.45
CA ALA A 10 -6.05 -18.71 28.37
C ALA A 10 -6.05 -17.67 29.51
N SER A 11 -4.95 -16.93 29.69
CA SER A 11 -4.86 -15.91 30.74
C SER A 11 -5.75 -14.71 30.44
N LEU A 12 -6.35 -14.14 31.49
CA LEU A 12 -7.04 -12.87 31.39
C LEU A 12 -6.00 -11.73 31.26
N PRO A 13 -6.30 -10.68 30.48
CA PRO A 13 -5.48 -9.48 30.47
C PRO A 13 -5.40 -8.86 31.86
N THR A 14 -4.20 -8.75 32.42
CA THR A 14 -3.98 -8.16 33.76
C THR A 14 -3.69 -6.67 33.74
N LYS A 15 -3.30 -6.12 32.58
CA LYS A 15 -2.98 -4.68 32.42
C LYS A 15 -4.16 -3.86 31.86
N ILE A 16 -5.35 -4.47 31.82
CA ILE A 16 -6.55 -3.89 31.23
C ILE A 16 -7.71 -4.09 32.18
N ASP A 17 -8.28 -2.97 32.61
CA ASP A 17 -9.51 -2.98 33.39
C ASP A 17 -10.71 -3.06 32.45
N PHE A 18 -11.32 -4.24 32.37
CA PHE A 18 -12.58 -4.40 31.66
C PHE A 18 -13.70 -3.76 32.47
N PRO A 19 -14.62 -3.02 31.83
CA PRO A 19 -15.79 -2.50 32.53
C PRO A 19 -16.61 -3.68 33.10
N PRO A 20 -17.06 -3.60 34.37
CA PRO A 20 -17.73 -4.71 35.04
C PRO A 20 -19.05 -5.13 34.34
N ASN A 21 -19.67 -4.20 33.61
CA ASN A 21 -20.88 -4.41 32.82
C ASN A 21 -20.59 -4.70 31.33
N LEU A 22 -19.40 -5.17 30.96
CA LEU A 22 -19.01 -5.44 29.56
C LEU A 22 -20.05 -6.29 28.80
N LYS A 23 -20.72 -7.23 29.46
CA LYS A 23 -21.75 -8.08 28.83
C LYS A 23 -23.02 -7.31 28.46
N GLU A 24 -23.36 -6.28 29.21
CA GLU A 24 -24.58 -5.45 29.08
C GLU A 24 -24.40 -4.31 28.09
N LEU A 25 -23.16 -3.93 27.77
CA LEU A 25 -22.86 -2.91 26.76
C LEU A 25 -23.42 -3.28 25.37
N SER A 26 -23.79 -2.24 24.62
CA SER A 26 -24.18 -2.40 23.22
C SER A 26 -23.03 -2.94 22.36
N LYS A 27 -23.36 -3.49 21.18
CA LYS A 27 -22.33 -3.95 20.23
C LYS A 27 -21.37 -2.83 19.82
N SER A 28 -21.85 -1.60 19.71
CA SER A 28 -21.04 -0.44 19.33
C SER A 28 -20.04 -0.07 20.42
N GLU A 29 -20.45 -0.09 21.68
CA GLU A 29 -19.58 0.22 22.83
C GLU A 29 -18.51 -0.86 23.03
N LYS A 30 -18.90 -2.14 22.90
CA LYS A 30 -17.95 -3.27 22.88
C LYS A 30 -16.92 -3.13 21.76
N LEU A 31 -17.38 -2.73 20.57
CA LEU A 31 -16.51 -2.51 19.43
C LEU A 31 -15.54 -1.35 19.68
N LYS A 32 -16.01 -0.24 20.26
CA LYS A 32 -15.16 0.91 20.62
C LYS A 32 -14.03 0.49 21.57
N TYR A 33 -14.36 -0.28 22.61
CA TYR A 33 -13.38 -0.79 23.55
C TYR A 33 -12.36 -1.72 22.87
N LEU A 34 -12.81 -2.61 21.99
CA LEU A 34 -11.94 -3.45 21.16
C LEU A 34 -11.01 -2.62 20.27
N HIS A 35 -11.50 -1.53 19.67
CA HIS A 35 -10.67 -0.61 18.89
C HIS A 35 -9.61 0.06 19.75
N GLU A 36 -9.95 0.55 20.93
CA GLU A 36 -9.01 1.18 21.85
C GLU A 36 -7.91 0.21 22.30
N LEU A 37 -8.26 -1.04 22.61
CA LEU A 37 -7.29 -2.07 22.94
C LEU A 37 -6.39 -2.45 21.76
N SER A 38 -6.98 -2.58 20.58
CA SER A 38 -6.24 -2.88 19.35
C SER A 38 -5.27 -1.75 19.01
N ALA A 39 -5.71 -0.50 19.17
CA ALA A 39 -4.88 0.69 18.97
C ALA A 39 -3.63 0.65 19.85
N LYS A 40 -3.76 0.35 21.16
CA LYS A 40 -2.59 0.21 22.06
C LYS A 40 -1.57 -0.79 21.55
N VAL A 41 -2.00 -1.92 21.00
CA VAL A 41 -1.10 -2.95 20.44
C VAL A 41 -0.43 -2.42 19.17
N VAL A 42 -1.20 -1.80 18.28
CA VAL A 42 -0.69 -1.23 17.02
C VAL A 42 0.29 -0.08 17.31
N ASP A 43 -0.02 0.84 18.21
CA ASP A 43 0.86 1.95 18.59
C ASP A 43 2.17 1.45 19.21
N THR A 44 2.10 0.36 19.99
CA THR A 44 3.28 -0.19 20.66
C THR A 44 4.22 -0.95 19.71
N PHE A 45 3.71 -1.63 18.68
CA PHE A 45 4.54 -2.54 17.88
C PHE A 45 4.62 -2.16 16.39
N VAL A 46 3.67 -1.39 15.88
CA VAL A 46 3.55 -1.03 14.46
C VAL A 46 3.93 0.43 14.22
N PHE A 47 3.43 1.37 15.03
CA PHE A 47 3.68 2.82 14.83
C PHE A 47 4.82 3.41 15.68
N LYS A 48 5.74 2.59 16.21
CA LYS A 48 6.95 3.09 16.89
C LYS A 48 7.83 4.00 15.99
N THR A 49 7.57 4.04 14.69
CA THR A 49 8.28 4.75 13.62
C THR A 49 7.54 5.96 13.05
N ASN A 50 6.75 6.67 13.87
CA ASN A 50 6.11 7.95 13.48
C ASN A 50 7.09 9.01 12.93
N SER A 51 8.39 8.87 13.17
CA SER A 51 9.39 9.81 12.69
C SER A 51 9.64 9.71 11.17
N SER A 52 9.55 8.51 10.58
CA SER A 52 9.87 8.31 9.15
C SER A 52 8.78 8.85 8.23
N ILE A 53 7.50 8.57 8.53
CA ILE A 53 6.37 9.00 7.68
C ILE A 53 6.17 10.51 7.73
N ASN A 54 6.25 11.11 8.92
CA ASN A 54 6.14 12.58 9.06
C ASN A 54 7.32 13.29 8.36
N TYR A 55 8.51 12.68 8.36
CA TYR A 55 9.65 13.17 7.58
C TYR A 55 9.40 13.08 6.07
N VAL A 56 8.87 11.95 5.57
CA VAL A 56 8.51 11.78 4.16
C VAL A 56 7.47 12.82 3.74
N ILE A 57 6.42 13.03 4.55
CA ILE A 57 5.39 14.04 4.25
C ILE A 57 5.98 15.46 4.27
N GLY A 58 6.78 15.80 5.30
CA GLY A 58 7.41 17.11 5.41
C GLY A 58 8.34 17.42 4.24
N SER A 59 9.20 16.46 3.85
CA SER A 59 10.11 16.61 2.72
C SER A 59 9.40 16.74 1.37
N VAL A 60 8.33 15.98 1.14
CA VAL A 60 7.50 16.11 -0.07
C VAL A 60 6.83 17.48 -0.15
N LEU A 61 6.23 17.97 0.95
CA LEU A 61 5.61 19.30 1.00
C LEU A 61 6.64 20.41 0.72
N THR A 62 7.82 20.34 1.33
CA THR A 62 8.91 21.30 1.06
C THR A 62 9.35 21.25 -0.41
N GLN A 63 9.35 20.07 -1.04
CA GLN A 63 9.72 19.94 -2.45
C GLN A 63 8.62 20.45 -3.39
N GLU A 64 7.34 20.23 -3.09
CA GLU A 64 6.22 20.84 -3.80
C GLU A 64 6.24 22.37 -3.70
N GLU A 65 6.55 22.93 -2.53
CA GLU A 65 6.74 24.36 -2.33
C GLU A 65 7.91 24.89 -3.18
N ARG A 66 9.05 24.17 -3.22
CA ARG A 66 10.18 24.52 -4.11
C ARG A 66 9.77 24.49 -5.58
N ASP A 67 9.00 23.50 -6.00
CA ASP A 67 8.54 23.37 -7.38
C ASP A 67 7.51 24.45 -7.74
N ALA A 68 6.61 24.80 -6.82
CA ALA A 68 5.68 25.92 -6.96
C ALA A 68 6.42 27.26 -7.05
N LEU A 69 7.45 27.47 -6.22
CA LEU A 69 8.34 28.63 -6.30
C LEU A 69 9.17 28.64 -7.61
N GLN A 70 9.46 27.47 -8.18
CA GLN A 70 10.12 27.34 -9.48
C GLN A 70 9.17 27.52 -10.67
N GLN A 71 7.85 27.30 -10.49
CA GLN A 71 6.79 27.70 -11.42
C GLN A 71 6.57 29.23 -11.37
N GLN A 72 7.64 29.98 -11.66
CA GLN A 72 7.52 31.40 -12.00
C GLN A 72 6.76 31.56 -13.32
N GLN A 73 6.00 32.65 -13.45
CA GLN A 73 5.32 33.01 -14.70
C GLN A 73 6.30 32.92 -15.88
N LEU A 74 6.08 31.92 -16.73
CA LEU A 74 6.81 31.78 -17.99
C LEU A 74 6.39 32.91 -18.93
N THR A 75 7.27 33.30 -19.84
CA THR A 75 6.88 34.18 -20.95
C THR A 75 5.82 33.48 -21.83
N PRO A 76 5.07 34.22 -22.68
CA PRO A 76 4.08 33.62 -23.59
C PRO A 76 4.64 32.47 -24.44
N ASP A 77 5.95 32.50 -24.76
CA ASP A 77 6.67 31.45 -25.49
C ASP A 77 7.15 30.28 -24.62
N GLY A 78 6.70 30.18 -23.36
CA GLY A 78 7.06 29.10 -22.44
C GLY A 78 8.51 29.13 -21.94
N ARG A 79 9.19 30.29 -21.98
CA ARG A 79 10.57 30.45 -21.50
C ARG A 79 10.62 31.08 -20.12
N PHE A 80 11.69 30.81 -19.37
CA PHE A 80 11.91 31.40 -18.05
C PHE A 80 12.45 32.83 -18.19
N PRO A 81 11.71 33.88 -17.81
CA PRO A 81 12.19 35.27 -17.89
C PRO A 81 13.31 35.53 -16.89
N CYS A 82 14.13 36.55 -17.13
CA CYS A 82 15.08 37.04 -16.14
C CYS A 82 14.32 37.59 -14.91
N ARG A 83 14.93 37.47 -13.72
CA ARG A 83 14.35 37.92 -12.45
C ARG A 83 14.64 39.40 -12.14
N PHE A 84 15.50 40.05 -12.92
CA PHE A 84 15.83 41.46 -12.76
C PHE A 84 14.78 42.34 -13.43
N SER A 85 14.27 43.34 -12.71
CA SER A 85 13.30 44.31 -13.25
C SER A 85 13.92 45.07 -14.43
N GLY A 86 13.32 44.97 -15.61
CA GLY A 86 13.78 45.62 -16.84
C GLY A 86 14.72 44.78 -17.71
N CYS A 87 14.85 43.47 -17.46
CA CYS A 87 15.65 42.58 -18.31
C CYS A 87 14.78 41.68 -19.21
N ASP A 88 14.92 41.83 -20.53
CA ASP A 88 14.14 41.09 -21.53
C ASP A 88 14.67 39.69 -21.86
N LYS A 89 15.75 39.24 -21.20
CA LYS A 89 16.35 37.94 -21.50
C LYS A 89 15.50 36.80 -20.95
N SER A 90 15.26 35.78 -21.77
CA SER A 90 14.55 34.56 -21.38
C SER A 90 15.36 33.30 -21.70
N PHE A 91 15.13 32.24 -20.93
CA PHE A 91 15.91 31.00 -20.99
C PHE A 91 15.01 29.79 -21.19
N LYS A 92 15.45 28.83 -22.01
CA LYS A 92 14.71 27.57 -22.24
C LYS A 92 14.59 26.70 -20.99
N TYR A 93 15.60 26.75 -20.11
CA TYR A 93 15.64 25.98 -18.87
C TYR A 93 15.95 26.89 -17.68
N ASN A 94 15.37 26.60 -16.52
CA ASN A 94 15.71 27.23 -15.24
C ASN A 94 17.03 26.66 -14.68
N GLY A 95 18.10 26.80 -15.45
CA GLY A 95 19.41 26.17 -15.18
C GLY A 95 20.54 27.18 -14.97
N MET A 96 21.78 26.67 -15.02
CA MET A 96 22.99 27.45 -14.77
C MET A 96 23.12 28.71 -15.65
N SER A 97 22.68 28.67 -16.91
CA SER A 97 22.76 29.84 -17.81
C SER A 97 21.90 31.00 -17.33
N ARG A 98 20.70 30.74 -16.78
CA ARG A 98 19.84 31.76 -16.18
C ARG A 98 20.47 32.32 -14.89
N LYS A 99 21.06 31.45 -14.06
CA LYS A 99 21.74 31.84 -12.81
C LYS A 99 22.97 32.72 -13.09
N LYS A 100 23.84 32.31 -14.02
CA LYS A 100 25.02 33.09 -14.43
C LYS A 100 24.63 34.46 -14.99
N HIS A 101 23.55 34.53 -15.74
CA HIS A 101 23.02 35.81 -16.21
C HIS A 101 22.44 36.66 -15.06
N GLY A 102 21.72 36.05 -14.10
CA GLY A 102 21.23 36.73 -12.90
C GLY A 102 22.36 37.40 -12.09
N ALA A 103 23.50 36.71 -11.98
CA ALA A 103 24.70 37.22 -11.33
C ALA A 103 25.42 38.35 -12.09
N SER A 104 25.07 38.60 -13.35
CA SER A 104 25.64 39.70 -14.15
C SER A 104 24.90 41.04 -14.03
N HIS A 105 23.76 41.07 -13.32
CA HIS A 105 23.02 42.30 -13.05
C HIS A 105 23.63 43.09 -11.88
N ASN A 106 23.31 44.38 -11.78
CA ASN A 106 23.70 45.23 -10.66
C ASN A 106 22.47 45.97 -10.10
N PRO A 107 22.02 45.67 -8.86
CA PRO A 107 22.56 44.65 -7.96
C PRO A 107 22.36 43.22 -8.51
N PRO A 108 23.26 42.27 -8.16
CA PRO A 108 23.16 40.90 -8.62
C PRO A 108 21.84 40.28 -8.18
N VAL A 109 21.12 39.67 -9.13
CA VAL A 109 19.95 38.86 -8.78
C VAL A 109 20.46 37.51 -8.30
N MET A 110 20.90 37.48 -7.05
CA MET A 110 21.04 36.23 -6.32
C MET A 110 19.64 35.69 -6.15
N ALA A 111 19.38 34.49 -6.65
CA ALA A 111 18.27 33.74 -6.10
C ALA A 111 18.59 33.58 -4.62
N GLU A 112 17.95 34.35 -3.75
CA GLU A 112 17.66 33.85 -2.43
C GLU A 112 16.84 32.59 -2.69
N GLU A 113 17.52 31.44 -2.71
CA GLU A 113 16.88 30.28 -2.12
C GLU A 113 16.46 30.78 -0.74
N PRO A 114 15.14 30.84 -0.42
CA PRO A 114 14.80 31.07 0.96
C PRO A 114 15.55 30.00 1.71
N ALA A 115 16.54 30.42 2.49
CA ALA A 115 17.26 29.57 3.41
C ALA A 115 16.28 29.27 4.54
N ILE A 116 15.22 28.53 4.20
CA ILE A 116 14.53 27.70 5.15
C ILE A 116 15.48 26.53 5.35
N SER A 117 16.51 26.79 6.15
CA SER A 117 17.20 25.75 6.91
C SER A 117 16.24 25.24 7.98
N VAL A 118 15.08 24.70 7.55
CA VAL A 118 14.42 23.69 8.36
C VAL A 118 15.28 22.46 8.14
N SER A 119 16.31 22.37 8.96
CA SER A 119 17.06 21.17 9.22
C SER A 119 16.07 20.15 9.78
N LEU A 120 15.29 19.51 8.92
CA LEU A 120 14.78 18.18 9.19
C LEU A 120 16.01 17.26 9.07
N CYS A 121 16.87 17.35 10.09
CA CYS A 121 17.77 16.26 10.40
C CYS A 121 16.88 15.02 10.48
N LYS A 122 17.31 13.94 9.81
CA LYS A 122 16.96 12.58 10.21
C LYS A 122 16.89 12.60 11.75
N PRO A 123 15.77 12.20 12.39
CA PRO A 123 15.66 12.28 13.84
C PRO A 123 16.98 11.76 14.41
N PRO A 124 17.68 12.56 15.24
CA PRO A 124 18.98 12.12 15.74
C PRO A 124 18.79 10.72 16.31
N PRO A 125 19.70 9.77 16.02
CA PRO A 125 19.63 8.48 16.68
C PRO A 125 19.47 8.77 18.17
N PRO A 126 18.53 8.09 18.87
CA PRO A 126 18.19 8.42 20.24
C PRO A 126 19.50 8.56 21.02
N SER A 127 19.71 9.75 21.58
CA SER A 127 20.85 10.08 22.44
C SER A 127 20.71 9.27 23.73
N GLY A 128 21.10 8.02 23.62
CA GLY A 128 21.28 7.02 24.65
C GLY A 128 22.28 6.02 24.09
N GLU A 129 23.15 5.50 24.95
CA GLU A 129 24.16 4.47 24.65
C GLU A 129 23.75 3.58 23.48
N SER A 130 24.63 3.41 22.49
CA SER A 130 24.38 2.57 21.31
C SER A 130 24.10 1.13 21.74
N LYS A 131 22.85 0.84 22.08
CA LYS A 131 22.38 -0.49 22.39
C LYS A 131 22.57 -1.31 21.12
N GLU A 132 23.23 -2.45 21.25
CA GLU A 132 23.38 -3.36 20.13
C GLU A 132 22.00 -3.69 19.54
N PRO A 133 21.85 -3.69 18.20
CA PRO A 133 20.57 -3.94 17.55
C PRO A 133 20.02 -5.32 17.93
N ASP A 134 18.70 -5.40 17.99
CA ASP A 134 17.97 -6.63 18.31
C ASP A 134 17.19 -7.10 17.08
N ASP A 135 17.82 -7.95 16.28
CA ASP A 135 17.26 -8.46 15.03
C ASP A 135 15.98 -9.25 15.27
N ALA A 136 15.91 -10.00 16.38
CA ALA A 136 14.75 -10.81 16.71
C ALA A 136 13.54 -9.95 17.03
N TYR A 137 13.71 -8.90 17.83
CA TYR A 137 12.65 -7.93 18.11
C TYR A 137 12.24 -7.17 16.84
N ASN A 138 13.22 -6.69 16.08
CA ASN A 138 12.98 -5.87 14.89
C ASN A 138 12.20 -6.64 13.83
N TYR A 139 12.60 -7.87 13.53
CA TYR A 139 11.92 -8.75 12.59
C TYR A 139 10.47 -9.00 12.98
N ASN A 140 10.20 -9.30 14.26
CA ASN A 140 8.85 -9.61 14.70
C ASN A 140 7.93 -8.37 14.70
N CYS A 141 8.47 -7.18 14.96
CA CYS A 141 7.71 -5.94 14.81
C CYS A 141 7.37 -5.67 13.33
N ALA A 142 8.34 -5.83 12.42
CA ALA A 142 8.11 -5.68 10.99
C ALA A 142 7.10 -6.71 10.46
N LEU A 143 7.24 -7.98 10.85
CA LEU A 143 6.30 -9.04 10.49
C LEU A 143 4.88 -8.73 10.96
N LEU A 144 4.70 -8.20 12.17
CA LEU A 144 3.40 -7.77 12.67
C LEU A 144 2.83 -6.62 11.83
N ALA A 145 3.63 -5.59 11.55
CA ALA A 145 3.21 -4.46 10.72
C ALA A 145 2.73 -4.92 9.33
N ASP A 146 3.52 -5.77 8.67
CA ASP A 146 3.18 -6.32 7.36
C ASP A 146 1.95 -7.21 7.40
N SER A 147 1.84 -8.05 8.43
CA SER A 147 0.69 -8.94 8.61
C SER A 147 -0.60 -8.14 8.79
N TYR A 148 -0.58 -7.08 9.59
CA TYR A 148 -1.74 -6.20 9.74
C TYR A 148 -2.10 -5.48 8.45
N LEU A 149 -1.11 -4.98 7.71
CA LEU A 149 -1.35 -4.37 6.40
C LEU A 149 -1.99 -5.37 5.43
N PHE A 150 -1.48 -6.59 5.36
CA PHE A 150 -1.99 -7.63 4.49
C PHE A 150 -3.39 -8.12 4.92
N PHE A 151 -3.64 -8.31 6.22
CA PHE A 151 -4.96 -8.69 6.71
C PHE A 151 -5.99 -7.58 6.46
N ASN A 152 -5.61 -6.31 6.61
CA ASN A 152 -6.46 -5.19 6.24
C ASN A 152 -6.79 -5.21 4.73
N PHE A 153 -5.83 -5.61 3.89
CA PHE A 153 -6.06 -5.80 2.45
C PHE A 153 -7.02 -6.93 2.12
N LEU A 154 -6.82 -8.11 2.71
CA LEU A 154 -7.75 -9.23 2.54
C LEU A 154 -9.16 -8.91 3.06
N ASP A 155 -9.26 -8.20 4.18
CA ASP A 155 -10.53 -7.77 4.74
C ASP A 155 -11.22 -6.72 3.85
N ALA A 156 -10.45 -5.78 3.29
CA ALA A 156 -10.96 -4.79 2.33
C ALA A 156 -11.55 -5.43 1.09
N ILE A 157 -10.91 -6.49 0.56
CA ILE A 157 -11.49 -7.30 -0.52
C ILE A 157 -12.82 -7.88 -0.08
N LYS A 158 -12.87 -8.59 1.07
CA LYS A 158 -14.07 -9.29 1.55
C LYS A 158 -15.26 -8.36 1.81
N GLU A 159 -15.00 -7.17 2.34
CA GLU A 159 -16.04 -6.16 2.56
C GLU A 159 -16.39 -5.38 1.29
N GLY A 160 -15.60 -5.51 0.21
CA GLY A 160 -15.79 -4.77 -1.03
C GLY A 160 -15.47 -3.27 -0.90
N ASP A 161 -14.58 -2.92 0.02
CA ASP A 161 -14.21 -1.55 0.32
C ASP A 161 -13.09 -1.07 -0.60
N GLY A 162 -13.49 -0.56 -1.77
CA GLY A 162 -12.59 -0.01 -2.78
C GLY A 162 -11.72 1.13 -2.28
N ALA A 163 -12.27 2.02 -1.45
CA ALA A 163 -11.53 3.15 -0.90
C ALA A 163 -10.40 2.69 0.03
N ARG A 164 -10.67 1.68 0.87
CA ARG A 164 -9.67 1.07 1.75
C ARG A 164 -8.58 0.33 0.97
N LEU A 165 -8.94 -0.37 -0.10
CA LEU A 165 -7.96 -0.96 -1.02
C LEU A 165 -7.06 0.11 -1.64
N MET A 166 -7.62 1.21 -2.12
CA MET A 166 -6.82 2.29 -2.70
C MET A 166 -5.87 2.93 -1.68
N ARG A 167 -6.25 3.05 -0.41
CA ARG A 167 -5.31 3.48 0.64
C ARG A 167 -4.15 2.51 0.80
N GLN A 168 -4.40 1.20 0.78
CA GLN A 168 -3.35 0.18 0.91
C GLN A 168 -2.43 0.13 -0.30
N TYR A 169 -2.97 0.32 -1.52
CA TYR A 169 -2.14 0.46 -2.73
C TYR A 169 -1.16 1.63 -2.65
N LYS A 170 -1.45 2.70 -1.88
CA LYS A 170 -0.44 3.75 -1.61
C LYS A 170 0.73 3.18 -0.82
N TYR A 171 0.47 2.44 0.25
CA TYR A 171 1.53 1.80 1.04
C TYR A 171 2.31 0.78 0.21
N PHE A 172 1.64 -0.07 -0.57
CA PHE A 172 2.32 -1.02 -1.46
C PHE A 172 3.17 -0.33 -2.52
N MET A 173 2.70 0.79 -3.10
CA MET A 173 3.51 1.60 -4.01
C MET A 173 4.81 2.05 -3.35
N LEU A 174 4.72 2.58 -2.12
CA LEU A 174 5.89 3.05 -1.36
C LEU A 174 6.84 1.91 -1.02
N PHE A 175 6.32 0.76 -0.57
CA PHE A 175 7.12 -0.43 -0.25
C PHE A 175 7.83 -0.97 -1.50
N CYS A 176 7.11 -1.10 -2.61
CA CYS A 176 7.70 -1.54 -3.87
C CYS A 176 8.72 -0.53 -4.42
N LYS A 177 8.57 0.77 -4.12
CA LYS A 177 9.55 1.79 -4.50
C LYS A 177 10.80 1.75 -3.63
N ALA A 178 10.64 1.48 -2.33
CA ALA A 178 11.74 1.33 -1.37
C ALA A 178 12.58 0.07 -1.66
N ASP A 179 11.93 -1.04 -2.04
CA ASP A 179 12.60 -2.30 -2.44
C ASP A 179 13.46 -2.17 -3.72
N GLY A 180 13.29 -1.09 -4.48
CA GLY A 180 14.14 -0.79 -5.63
C GLY A 180 13.82 -1.62 -6.87
N CYS A 181 14.86 -2.04 -7.61
CA CYS A 181 14.74 -2.50 -8.99
C CYS A 181 13.88 -3.76 -9.19
N HIS A 182 13.75 -4.61 -8.17
CA HIS A 182 12.98 -5.85 -8.22
C HIS A 182 11.47 -5.61 -8.22
N SER A 183 11.03 -4.53 -7.60
CA SER A 183 9.61 -4.21 -7.39
C SER A 183 9.12 -2.96 -8.12
N THR A 184 9.99 -2.28 -8.88
CA THR A 184 9.63 -1.07 -9.67
C THR A 184 8.39 -1.27 -10.54
N LYS A 185 8.22 -2.43 -11.17
CA LYS A 185 7.03 -2.72 -11.99
C LYS A 185 5.74 -2.63 -11.18
N TYR A 186 5.72 -3.16 -9.95
CA TYR A 186 4.55 -3.12 -9.08
C TYR A 186 4.30 -1.71 -8.53
N ALA A 187 5.36 -0.96 -8.22
CA ALA A 187 5.26 0.45 -7.86
C ALA A 187 4.65 1.27 -9.00
N LEU A 188 5.10 1.06 -10.24
CA LEU A 188 4.55 1.72 -11.44
C LEU A 188 3.08 1.39 -11.63
N GLU A 189 2.69 0.12 -11.51
CA GLU A 189 1.29 -0.27 -11.61
C GLU A 189 0.41 0.44 -10.59
N CYS A 190 0.85 0.53 -9.33
CA CYS A 190 0.13 1.28 -8.31
C CYS A 190 0.06 2.78 -8.65
N LEU A 191 1.17 3.37 -9.08
CA LEU A 191 1.22 4.79 -9.47
C LEU A 191 0.27 5.11 -10.63
N TYR A 192 0.25 4.28 -11.67
CA TYR A 192 -0.64 4.46 -12.82
C TYR A 192 -2.11 4.33 -12.42
N GLN A 193 -2.45 3.46 -11.47
CA GLN A 193 -3.80 3.40 -10.94
C GLN A 193 -4.21 4.72 -10.27
N PHE A 194 -3.30 5.40 -9.57
CA PHE A 194 -3.60 6.73 -9.01
C PHE A 194 -3.73 7.81 -10.08
N PHE A 195 -2.95 7.77 -11.15
CA PHE A 195 -3.16 8.67 -12.29
C PHE A 195 -4.51 8.45 -12.96
N LEU A 196 -4.96 7.19 -13.09
CA LEU A 196 -6.31 6.89 -13.58
C LEU A 196 -7.38 7.53 -12.70
N ILE A 197 -7.28 7.33 -11.38
CA ILE A 197 -8.29 7.79 -10.42
C ILE A 197 -8.33 9.32 -10.30
N HIS A 198 -7.17 9.98 -10.29
CA HIS A 198 -7.05 11.39 -9.94
C HIS A 198 -6.80 12.34 -11.11
N GLY A 199 -6.46 11.82 -12.31
CA GLY A 199 -6.07 12.66 -13.44
C GLY A 199 -6.69 12.30 -14.79
N GLU A 200 -6.84 11.01 -15.10
CA GLU A 200 -7.21 10.57 -16.46
C GLU A 200 -8.70 10.21 -16.61
N LEU A 201 -9.29 9.55 -15.61
CA LEU A 201 -10.67 9.10 -15.70
C LEU A 201 -11.64 10.23 -15.34
N SER A 202 -12.82 10.20 -15.96
CA SER A 202 -13.95 11.01 -15.50
C SER A 202 -14.29 10.67 -14.04
N GLN A 203 -14.90 11.59 -13.30
CA GLN A 203 -15.32 11.32 -11.92
C GLN A 203 -16.16 10.03 -11.81
N ARG A 204 -17.08 9.81 -12.77
CA ARG A 204 -17.90 8.60 -12.84
C ARG A 204 -17.07 7.33 -13.01
N ASP A 205 -16.09 7.35 -13.91
CA ASP A 205 -15.28 6.17 -14.21
C ASP A 205 -14.24 5.92 -13.12
N SER A 206 -13.74 6.98 -12.47
CA SER A 206 -12.89 6.90 -11.29
C SER A 206 -13.62 6.19 -10.13
N GLU A 207 -14.85 6.60 -9.82
CA GLU A 207 -15.70 5.92 -8.83
C GLU A 207 -15.88 4.44 -9.19
N ARG A 208 -16.26 4.15 -10.45
CA ARG A 208 -16.37 2.76 -10.91
C ARG A 208 -15.08 1.98 -10.74
N PHE A 209 -13.94 2.58 -11.06
CA PHE A 209 -12.63 1.95 -10.95
C PHE A 209 -12.23 1.65 -9.49
N ILE A 210 -12.59 2.54 -8.56
CA ILE A 210 -12.38 2.34 -7.11
C ILE A 210 -13.24 1.18 -6.60
N TRP A 211 -14.54 1.18 -6.91
CA TRP A 211 -15.48 0.21 -6.34
C TRP A 211 -15.47 -1.15 -7.05
N LYS A 212 -15.13 -1.19 -8.34
CA LYS A 212 -15.04 -2.43 -9.15
C LYS A 212 -13.69 -3.14 -8.95
N ARG A 213 -13.26 -3.31 -7.70
CA ARG A 213 -12.04 -4.08 -7.35
C ARG A 213 -12.34 -5.48 -6.84
N SER A 214 -13.56 -5.70 -6.40
CA SER A 214 -14.05 -6.99 -5.97
C SER A 214 -15.42 -7.26 -6.57
N ILE A 215 -15.80 -8.54 -6.59
CA ILE A 215 -17.10 -9.00 -7.08
C ILE A 215 -17.73 -9.89 -6.02
N ASN A 216 -19.03 -9.71 -5.78
CA ASN A 216 -19.84 -10.59 -4.94
C ASN A 216 -20.84 -11.38 -5.78
N ASN A 217 -20.45 -12.55 -6.27
CA ASN A 217 -21.37 -13.43 -7.01
C ASN A 217 -22.40 -14.10 -6.09
N HIS A 218 -22.16 -14.16 -4.78
CA HIS A 218 -23.02 -14.87 -3.83
C HIS A 218 -24.09 -13.97 -3.18
N GLY A 219 -23.93 -12.64 -3.24
CA GLY A 219 -24.78 -11.67 -2.54
C GLY A 219 -24.66 -11.67 -1.02
N LYS A 220 -23.73 -12.44 -0.44
CA LYS A 220 -23.53 -12.59 1.02
C LYS A 220 -22.47 -11.61 1.54
N LYS A 221 -22.65 -11.10 2.77
CA LYS A 221 -21.66 -10.21 3.40
C LYS A 221 -20.32 -10.94 3.63
N GLY A 222 -19.21 -10.32 3.24
CA GLY A 222 -17.86 -10.88 3.43
C GLY A 222 -17.45 -11.95 2.40
N TYR A 223 -18.26 -12.16 1.35
CA TYR A 223 -18.01 -13.14 0.28
C TYR A 223 -17.55 -12.51 -1.03
N ASN A 224 -17.12 -11.24 -1.00
CA ASN A 224 -16.46 -10.63 -2.14
C ASN A 224 -15.14 -11.35 -2.44
N ILE A 225 -14.87 -11.57 -3.72
CA ILE A 225 -13.58 -12.05 -4.23
C ILE A 225 -12.90 -10.93 -5.05
N PRO A 226 -11.57 -10.93 -5.19
CA PRO A 226 -10.89 -10.02 -6.10
C PRO A 226 -11.46 -10.11 -7.52
N LEU A 227 -11.53 -8.98 -8.22
CA LEU A 227 -11.96 -8.94 -9.62
C LEU A 227 -11.09 -9.85 -10.51
N ASP A 228 -9.79 -9.92 -10.23
CA ASP A 228 -8.86 -10.77 -10.96
C ASP A 228 -9.21 -12.25 -10.82
N GLU A 229 -9.48 -12.71 -9.59
CA GLU A 229 -9.92 -14.08 -9.30
C GLU A 229 -11.26 -14.40 -9.99
N ALA A 230 -12.21 -13.46 -10.00
CA ALA A 230 -13.45 -13.63 -10.75
C ALA A 230 -13.22 -13.76 -12.27
N THR A 231 -12.26 -13.01 -12.81
CA THR A 231 -11.85 -13.07 -14.21
C THR A 231 -11.16 -14.39 -14.52
N GLU A 232 -10.33 -14.90 -13.61
CA GLU A 232 -9.71 -16.22 -13.72
C GLU A 232 -10.76 -17.34 -13.77
N HIS A 233 -11.80 -17.28 -12.93
CA HIS A 233 -12.91 -18.23 -12.98
C HIS A 233 -13.63 -18.22 -14.34
N SER A 234 -13.90 -17.03 -14.90
CA SER A 234 -14.49 -16.89 -16.24
C SER A 234 -13.57 -17.46 -17.32
N ASN A 235 -12.29 -17.12 -17.29
CA ASN A 235 -11.28 -17.63 -18.21
C ASN A 235 -11.16 -19.15 -18.16
N ASN A 236 -11.17 -19.75 -16.97
CA ASN A 236 -11.11 -21.19 -16.80
C ASN A 236 -12.35 -21.87 -17.41
N PHE A 237 -13.55 -21.33 -17.17
CA PHE A 237 -14.78 -21.86 -17.75
C PHE A 237 -14.74 -21.84 -19.29
N VAL A 238 -14.32 -20.72 -19.88
CA VAL A 238 -14.16 -20.59 -21.33
C VAL A 238 -13.12 -21.58 -21.85
N LYS A 239 -11.95 -21.69 -21.21
CA LYS A 239 -10.88 -22.63 -21.60
C LYS A 239 -11.36 -24.09 -21.56
N GLN A 240 -12.17 -24.47 -20.58
CA GLN A 240 -12.77 -25.81 -20.53
C GLN A 240 -13.74 -26.04 -21.68
N GLY A 241 -14.59 -25.06 -21.99
CA GLY A 241 -15.47 -25.12 -23.16
C GLY A 241 -14.68 -25.31 -24.47
N ILE A 242 -13.59 -24.55 -24.64
CA ILE A 242 -12.71 -24.66 -25.82
C ILE A 242 -12.06 -26.04 -25.88
N LYS A 243 -11.55 -26.55 -24.74
CA LYS A 243 -10.94 -27.89 -24.66
C LYS A 243 -11.92 -28.99 -25.09
N ASN A 244 -13.20 -28.84 -24.75
CA ASN A 244 -14.25 -29.80 -25.09
C ASN A 244 -14.64 -29.78 -26.59
N LEU A 245 -14.26 -28.76 -27.36
CA LEU A 245 -14.44 -28.78 -28.82
C LEU A 245 -13.55 -29.82 -29.52
N GLY A 246 -12.40 -30.16 -28.92
CA GLY A 246 -11.44 -31.09 -29.50
C GLY A 246 -11.01 -30.67 -30.92
N PRO A 247 -11.05 -31.56 -31.92
CA PRO A 247 -10.71 -31.24 -33.31
C PRO A 247 -11.60 -30.18 -33.97
N ASN A 248 -12.79 -29.89 -33.42
CA ASN A 248 -13.75 -28.95 -34.00
C ASN A 248 -13.46 -27.48 -33.61
N ILE A 249 -12.26 -27.19 -33.11
CA ILE A 249 -11.87 -25.84 -32.73
C ILE A 249 -11.83 -24.92 -33.96
N SER A 250 -12.62 -23.87 -33.92
CA SER A 250 -12.67 -22.81 -34.92
C SER A 250 -12.92 -21.48 -34.23
N GLU A 251 -12.49 -20.38 -34.83
CA GLU A 251 -12.69 -19.04 -34.27
C GLU A 251 -14.17 -18.75 -34.01
N ALA A 252 -15.05 -19.15 -34.92
CA ALA A 252 -16.50 -19.03 -34.76
C ALA A 252 -17.03 -19.85 -33.57
N ALA A 253 -16.52 -21.06 -33.35
CA ALA A 253 -16.91 -21.87 -32.19
C ALA A 253 -16.42 -21.26 -30.87
N VAL A 254 -15.17 -20.80 -30.83
CA VAL A 254 -14.60 -20.12 -29.65
C VAL A 254 -15.39 -18.83 -29.34
N ALA A 255 -15.66 -18.00 -30.35
CA ALA A 255 -16.41 -16.77 -30.17
C ALA A 255 -17.83 -17.02 -29.64
N ARG A 256 -18.50 -18.10 -30.09
CA ARG A 256 -19.80 -18.51 -29.53
C ARG A 256 -19.69 -18.85 -28.05
N ILE A 257 -18.72 -19.69 -27.66
CA ILE A 257 -18.50 -20.07 -26.25
C ILE A 257 -18.26 -18.85 -25.37
N CYS A 258 -17.40 -17.92 -25.80
CA CYS A 258 -17.13 -16.70 -25.05
C CYS A 258 -18.39 -15.85 -24.88
N LYS A 259 -19.19 -15.67 -25.94
CA LYS A 259 -20.41 -14.84 -25.91
C LYS A 259 -21.53 -15.46 -25.09
N CYS A 260 -21.62 -16.79 -25.03
CA CYS A 260 -22.66 -17.49 -24.28
C CYS A 260 -22.25 -17.91 -22.86
N GLU A 261 -21.06 -17.52 -22.37
CA GLU A 261 -20.52 -17.95 -21.07
C GLU A 261 -21.54 -17.83 -19.92
N SER A 262 -22.06 -16.61 -19.71
CA SER A 262 -22.98 -16.31 -18.61
C SER A 262 -24.29 -17.09 -18.70
N ALA A 263 -24.91 -17.13 -19.89
CA ALA A 263 -26.14 -17.88 -20.12
C ALA A 263 -25.93 -19.39 -19.92
N THR A 264 -24.83 -19.92 -20.46
CA THR A 264 -24.49 -21.34 -20.33
C THR A 264 -24.24 -21.73 -18.87
N ARG A 265 -23.52 -20.90 -18.11
CA ARG A 265 -23.28 -21.13 -16.68
C ARG A 265 -24.58 -21.18 -15.90
N SER A 266 -25.49 -20.23 -16.13
CA SER A 266 -26.82 -20.21 -15.49
C SER A 266 -27.65 -21.47 -15.81
N ILE A 267 -27.66 -21.90 -17.08
CA ILE A 267 -28.35 -23.14 -17.49
C ILE A 267 -27.75 -24.36 -16.79
N LEU A 268 -26.41 -24.47 -16.74
CA LEU A 268 -25.73 -25.58 -16.08
C LEU A 268 -25.98 -25.61 -14.57
N ASP A 269 -25.97 -24.45 -13.92
CA ASP A 269 -26.28 -24.36 -12.49
C ASP A 269 -27.72 -24.80 -12.19
N ASN A 270 -28.70 -24.36 -12.99
CA ASN A 270 -30.10 -24.78 -12.85
C ASN A 270 -30.29 -26.27 -13.14
N LEU A 271 -29.57 -26.81 -14.13
CA LEU A 271 -29.59 -28.24 -14.46
C LEU A 271 -29.03 -29.06 -13.30
N ASP A 272 -27.86 -28.68 -12.79
CA ASP A 272 -27.21 -29.34 -11.65
C ASP A 272 -28.12 -29.32 -10.41
N GLU A 273 -28.82 -28.21 -10.16
CA GLU A 273 -29.80 -28.09 -9.07
C GLU A 273 -31.02 -29.00 -9.30
N SER A 274 -31.57 -29.00 -10.51
CA SER A 274 -32.76 -29.80 -10.87
C SER A 274 -32.53 -31.30 -10.74
N ILE A 275 -31.33 -31.78 -11.09
CA ILE A 275 -30.97 -33.20 -10.96
C ILE A 275 -30.40 -33.53 -9.56
N SER A 276 -30.43 -32.58 -8.62
CA SER A 276 -29.83 -32.70 -7.28
C SER A 276 -28.39 -33.20 -7.35
N ARG A 277 -27.63 -32.76 -8.36
CA ARG A 277 -26.26 -33.18 -8.54
C ARG A 277 -25.47 -32.77 -7.30
N HIS A 278 -24.90 -33.74 -6.63
CA HIS A 278 -24.07 -33.45 -5.48
C HIS A 278 -22.82 -32.69 -5.95
N LYS A 279 -22.79 -31.37 -5.71
CA LYS A 279 -21.60 -30.56 -5.95
C LYS A 279 -20.57 -30.97 -4.89
N HIS A 280 -19.56 -31.75 -5.28
CA HIS A 280 -18.43 -32.00 -4.40
C HIS A 280 -17.84 -30.65 -4.01
N SER A 281 -17.87 -30.35 -2.71
CA SER A 281 -17.16 -29.20 -2.17
C SER A 281 -15.67 -29.36 -2.52
N GLY A 282 -15.16 -28.50 -3.39
CA GLY A 282 -13.72 -28.40 -3.67
C GLY A 282 -12.89 -27.94 -2.46
N LYS A 283 -13.53 -27.66 -1.31
CA LYS A 283 -12.83 -27.40 -0.06
C LYS A 283 -12.31 -28.72 0.49
N HIS A 284 -11.00 -28.91 0.40
CA HIS A 284 -10.30 -29.93 1.17
C HIS A 284 -10.51 -29.67 2.67
N SER A 285 -10.68 -30.75 3.44
CA SER A 285 -10.66 -30.67 4.90
C SER A 285 -9.33 -30.05 5.33
N LYS A 286 -9.36 -28.86 5.94
CA LYS A 286 -8.16 -28.24 6.47
C LYS A 286 -7.77 -28.98 7.76
N PRO A 287 -6.54 -29.49 7.90
CA PRO A 287 -6.07 -30.01 9.16
C PRO A 287 -6.15 -28.92 10.23
N SER A 288 -6.30 -29.33 11.50
CA SER A 288 -6.36 -28.39 12.62
C SER A 288 -5.01 -27.70 12.78
N SER A 289 -4.98 -26.37 12.69
CA SER A 289 -3.79 -25.56 12.96
C SER A 289 -3.60 -25.24 14.45
N SER A 290 -4.42 -25.82 15.33
CA SER A 290 -4.41 -25.48 16.75
C SER A 290 -3.09 -25.83 17.44
N MET A 291 -2.50 -26.99 17.11
CA MET A 291 -1.22 -27.42 17.68
C MET A 291 -0.07 -26.52 17.21
N ASP A 292 -0.01 -26.23 15.90
CA ASP A 292 1.00 -25.35 15.33
C ASP A 292 0.93 -23.95 15.93
N LEU A 293 -0.28 -23.40 16.10
CA LEU A 293 -0.48 -22.09 16.70
C LEU A 293 -0.08 -22.07 18.18
N GLN A 294 -0.35 -23.14 18.92
CA GLN A 294 0.09 -23.26 20.31
C GLN A 294 1.61 -23.29 20.39
N GLU A 295 2.27 -24.07 19.53
CA GLU A 295 3.74 -24.15 19.49
C GLU A 295 4.38 -22.81 19.12
N LEU A 296 3.84 -22.10 18.12
CA LEU A 296 4.30 -20.76 17.73
C LEU A 296 4.18 -19.76 18.89
N VAL A 297 3.06 -19.79 19.61
CA VAL A 297 2.82 -18.92 20.76
C VAL A 297 3.78 -19.25 21.91
N THR A 298 3.98 -20.54 22.22
CA THR A 298 4.92 -20.99 23.25
C THR A 298 6.35 -20.56 22.92
N LYS A 299 6.80 -20.75 21.67
CA LYS A 299 8.12 -20.27 21.23
C LYS A 299 8.22 -18.75 21.33
N ALA A 300 7.22 -18.01 20.86
CA ALA A 300 7.22 -16.55 20.91
C ALA A 300 7.37 -16.02 22.35
N PHE A 301 6.72 -16.69 23.31
CA PHE A 301 6.83 -16.36 24.73
C PHE A 301 8.21 -16.70 25.28
N ASN A 302 8.69 -17.94 25.08
CA ASN A 302 9.98 -18.41 25.58
C ASN A 302 11.15 -17.55 25.08
N PHE A 303 11.13 -17.17 23.81
CA PHE A 303 12.16 -16.33 23.20
C PHE A 303 11.96 -14.83 23.44
N ASN A 304 10.88 -14.40 24.12
CA ASN A 304 10.57 -13.01 24.39
C ASN A 304 10.71 -12.10 23.16
N ILE A 305 10.17 -12.54 22.03
CA ILE A 305 10.41 -11.91 20.72
C ILE A 305 9.82 -10.49 20.58
N LEU A 306 8.88 -10.11 21.45
CA LEU A 306 8.24 -8.79 21.48
C LEU A 306 8.73 -7.90 22.63
N LYS A 307 9.83 -8.28 23.28
CA LYS A 307 10.54 -7.46 24.27
C LYS A 307 11.94 -7.22 23.76
N GLU A 308 12.34 -5.96 23.66
CA GLU A 308 13.67 -5.57 23.21
C GLU A 308 14.75 -6.09 24.19
N GLN A 309 15.75 -6.76 23.63
CA GLN A 309 16.90 -7.37 24.30
C GLN A 309 18.16 -7.07 23.47
N PRO A 310 19.09 -6.25 23.97
CA PRO A 310 20.28 -5.86 23.21
C PRO A 310 21.10 -7.08 22.75
N GLY A 311 21.59 -7.05 21.51
CA GLY A 311 22.60 -7.99 21.01
C GLY A 311 22.06 -9.31 20.44
N ARG A 312 20.73 -9.51 20.35
CA ARG A 312 20.18 -10.66 19.63
C ARG A 312 20.36 -10.47 18.12
N LYS A 313 21.08 -11.40 17.48
CA LYS A 313 21.32 -11.39 16.04
C LYS A 313 20.91 -12.68 15.36
N TYR A 314 20.36 -12.59 14.15
CA TYR A 314 20.15 -13.77 13.32
C TYR A 314 21.46 -14.19 12.65
N HIS A 315 21.59 -15.48 12.33
CA HIS A 315 22.77 -16.00 11.67
C HIS A 315 22.94 -15.42 10.25
N HIS A 316 21.83 -15.32 9.51
CA HIS A 316 21.81 -14.89 8.10
C HIS A 316 21.19 -13.50 7.86
N PHE A 317 20.32 -13.02 8.75
CA PHE A 317 19.59 -11.76 8.59
C PHE A 317 20.01 -10.75 9.67
N LYS A 318 21.26 -10.31 9.59
CA LYS A 318 21.85 -9.38 10.56
C LYS A 318 21.37 -7.95 10.32
N ASP A 319 21.29 -7.18 11.40
CA ASP A 319 20.99 -5.74 11.40
C ASP A 319 19.62 -5.41 10.77
N PHE A 320 18.61 -6.23 11.12
CA PHE A 320 17.27 -6.15 10.54
C PHE A 320 16.59 -4.82 10.89
N GLN A 321 16.13 -4.09 9.86
CA GLN A 321 15.44 -2.82 10.03
C GLN A 321 13.96 -3.03 10.35
N VAL A 322 13.43 -2.29 11.33
CA VAL A 322 12.00 -2.35 11.69
C VAL A 322 11.11 -1.73 10.62
N ASP A 323 11.57 -0.62 10.04
CA ASP A 323 10.80 0.19 9.11
C ASP A 323 11.15 -0.16 7.66
N ARG A 324 10.19 -0.67 6.89
CA ARG A 324 10.37 -0.94 5.45
C ARG A 324 10.59 0.32 4.61
N LEU A 325 10.23 1.50 5.14
CA LEU A 325 10.42 2.77 4.46
C LEU A 325 11.76 3.42 4.80
N SER A 326 12.63 2.77 5.58
CA SER A 326 13.96 3.31 5.94
C SER A 326 14.80 3.70 4.73
N ASP A 327 14.64 2.95 3.64
CA ASP A 327 15.44 3.07 2.42
C ASP A 327 14.77 3.97 1.36
N LEU A 328 13.58 4.51 1.67
CA LEU A 328 12.85 5.37 0.75
C LEU A 328 13.37 6.81 0.79
N ASP A 329 14.05 7.23 -0.27
CA ASP A 329 14.37 8.64 -0.49
C ASP A 329 13.13 9.39 -0.99
N SER A 330 12.71 10.39 -0.23
CA SER A 330 11.53 11.22 -0.53
C SER A 330 11.73 12.13 -1.73
N ASN A 331 12.96 12.63 -1.95
CA ASN A 331 13.28 13.45 -3.11
C ASN A 331 13.27 12.61 -4.39
N ASP A 332 13.87 11.41 -4.32
CA ASP A 332 13.83 10.45 -5.42
C ASP A 332 12.38 10.05 -5.74
N LEU A 333 11.57 9.73 -4.73
CA LEU A 333 10.15 9.43 -4.89
C LEU A 333 9.40 10.57 -5.60
N TYR A 334 9.56 11.80 -5.12
CA TYR A 334 8.89 12.97 -5.71
C TYR A 334 9.30 13.19 -7.17
N SER A 335 10.62 13.12 -7.45
CA SER A 335 11.14 13.27 -8.80
C SER A 335 10.64 12.17 -9.74
N TRP A 336 10.53 10.94 -9.23
CA TRP A 336 10.03 9.77 -9.93
C TRP A 336 8.54 9.91 -10.27
N ILE A 337 7.70 10.27 -9.30
CA ILE A 337 6.28 10.54 -9.53
C ILE A 337 6.10 11.66 -10.55
N SER A 338 6.84 12.76 -10.40
CA SER A 338 6.78 13.92 -11.29
C SER A 338 7.20 13.59 -12.72
N LYS A 339 8.23 12.76 -12.89
CA LYS A 339 8.64 12.24 -14.20
C LYS A 339 7.52 11.43 -14.85
N HIS A 340 6.93 10.48 -14.12
CA HIS A 340 5.86 9.65 -14.66
C HIS A 340 4.56 10.44 -14.94
N LYS A 341 4.25 11.46 -14.12
CA LYS A 341 3.16 12.41 -14.39
C LYS A 341 3.37 13.14 -15.73
N LYS A 342 4.58 13.62 -16.01
CA LYS A 342 4.92 14.25 -17.31
C LYS A 342 4.79 13.27 -18.47
N ASN A 343 5.26 12.03 -18.30
CA ASN A 343 5.15 11.01 -19.34
C ASN A 343 3.70 10.71 -19.71
N VAL A 344 2.82 10.60 -18.71
CA VAL A 344 1.37 10.42 -18.93
C VAL A 344 0.77 11.59 -19.70
N ALA A 345 1.09 12.83 -19.31
CA ALA A 345 0.62 14.02 -20.02
C ALA A 345 1.09 14.08 -21.49
N LEU A 346 2.24 13.49 -21.80
CA LEU A 346 2.78 13.37 -23.16
C LEU A 346 2.22 12.15 -23.92
N GLY A 347 1.32 11.37 -23.34
CA GLY A 347 0.78 10.14 -23.93
C GLY A 347 1.75 8.95 -23.91
N VAL A 348 2.91 9.09 -23.27
CA VAL A 348 3.93 8.04 -23.15
C VAL A 348 3.63 7.19 -21.92
N LYS A 349 2.95 6.06 -22.10
CA LYS A 349 2.78 5.07 -21.04
C LYS A 349 4.02 4.19 -20.98
N ALA A 350 4.54 3.93 -19.77
CA ALA A 350 5.74 3.10 -19.58
C ALA A 350 5.48 1.59 -19.69
N ARG A 351 4.46 1.19 -20.46
CA ARG A 351 4.14 -0.22 -20.75
C ARG A 351 4.51 -0.57 -22.17
#